data_AF-A0AAP0KPK9-F1
#
_entry.id   AF-A0AAP0KPK9-F1
#
_cell.length_a   1.000
_cell.length_b   1.000
_cell.length_c   1.000
_cell.angle_alpha   90.00
_cell.angle_beta   90.00
_cell.angle_gamma   90.00
#
_symmetry.space_group_name_H-M   'P 1'
#
loop_
_entity.id
_entity.type
_entity.pdbx_description
1 polymer ?
#
loop_
_entity_poly.entity_id
_entity_poly.type
_entity_poly.pdbx_seq_one_letter_code
_entity_poly.pdbx_strand_id
1 'polypeptide(L)'
;MSSNTMIEMAELRSVFWLEIRGKLNRSYLSPQTNYEVVFIVKLNREAYGWDRPVTLKRVQPNGKVQQQQVTLENKKREQYIEICVGEFNSGHDEKGELEFALLGNKSYIGKSGLTIRGVIIRPKQY
;
A
#
# COMPACT_ATOMS: atom_id res chain seq x y z
N MET A 1 24.07 15.02 10.01
CA MET A 1 24.11 13.58 10.29
C MET A 1 23.24 12.87 9.26
N SER A 2 23.76 12.66 8.05
CA SER A 2 23.11 11.87 7.01
C SER A 2 23.48 10.41 7.26
N SER A 3 22.64 9.66 7.99
CA SER A 3 22.76 8.21 7.95
C SER A 3 22.50 7.79 6.50
N ASN A 4 23.51 7.22 5.84
CA ASN A 4 23.36 6.50 4.57
C ASN A 4 22.54 5.24 4.81
N THR A 5 21.28 5.41 5.18
CA THR A 5 20.33 4.33 5.30
C THR A 5 20.03 3.88 3.88
N MET A 6 20.66 2.80 3.44
CA MET A 6 20.27 2.11 2.22
C MET A 6 18.85 1.60 2.44
N ILE A 7 17.86 2.31 1.88
CA ILE A 7 16.47 1.89 1.94
C ILE A 7 16.33 0.81 0.88
N GLU A 8 16.13 -0.42 1.32
CA GLU A 8 15.79 -1.52 0.43
C GLU A 8 14.46 -1.20 -0.28
N MET A 9 14.44 -1.39 -1.59
CA MET A 9 13.26 -1.15 -2.42
C MET A 9 13.03 -2.34 -3.33
N ALA A 10 11.76 -2.65 -3.55
CA ALA A 10 11.37 -3.72 -4.46
C ALA A 10 10.90 -3.12 -5.79
N GLU A 11 11.52 -3.53 -6.89
CA GLU A 11 11.08 -3.19 -8.25
C GLU A 11 10.39 -4.38 -8.92
N LEU A 12 9.20 -4.12 -9.46
CA LEU A 12 8.47 -5.08 -10.26
C LEU A 12 9.06 -5.17 -11.67
N ARG A 13 9.77 -6.26 -11.98
CA ARG A 13 10.38 -6.46 -13.32
C ARG A 13 9.33 -6.69 -14.41
N SER A 14 8.59 -7.79 -14.36
CA SER A 14 7.49 -8.08 -15.28
C SER A 14 6.64 -9.21 -14.72
N VAL A 15 5.34 -8.99 -14.56
CA VAL A 15 4.38 -10.00 -14.08
C VAL A 15 3.02 -9.86 -14.75
N PHE A 16 2.26 -10.95 -14.84
CA PHE A 16 0.83 -10.87 -15.21
C PHE A 16 -0.08 -10.68 -13.99
N TRP A 17 0.33 -11.21 -12.83
CA TRP A 17 -0.36 -11.09 -11.55
C TRP A 17 0.50 -10.34 -10.54
N LEU A 18 -0.07 -9.32 -9.91
CA LEU A 18 0.59 -8.58 -8.83
C LEU A 18 -0.24 -8.68 -7.56
N GLU A 19 0.43 -9.05 -6.48
CA GLU A 19 -0.16 -9.08 -5.16
C GLU A 19 0.90 -8.76 -4.11
N ILE A 20 0.71 -7.62 -3.44
CA ILE A 20 1.53 -7.22 -2.29
C ILE A 20 0.62 -7.25 -1.09
N ARG A 21 1.03 -7.96 -0.04
CA ARG A 21 0.29 -8.05 1.22
C ARG A 21 1.19 -7.67 2.38
N GLY A 22 0.61 -7.05 3.38
CA GLY A 22 1.24 -6.80 4.66
C GLY A 22 0.28 -7.04 5.80
N LYS A 23 0.83 -7.30 6.97
CA LYS A 23 0.10 -7.48 8.21
C LYS A 23 0.66 -6.54 9.26
N LEU A 24 -0.23 -6.05 10.12
CA LEU A 24 0.11 -5.19 11.23
C LEU A 24 -0.58 -5.71 12.48
N ASN A 25 0.21 -6.08 13.48
CA ASN A 25 -0.34 -6.32 14.81
C ASN A 25 -0.68 -4.97 15.46
N ARG A 26 -1.96 -4.77 15.77
CA ARG A 26 -2.47 -3.51 16.33
C ARG A 26 -1.99 -3.27 17.77
N SER A 27 -1.43 -4.27 18.45
CA SER A 27 -0.86 -4.12 19.80
C SER A 27 0.34 -3.17 19.85
N TYR A 28 1.00 -2.92 18.72
CA TYR A 28 2.10 -1.96 18.61
C TYR A 28 1.64 -0.50 18.45
N LEU A 29 0.34 -0.26 18.37
CA LEU A 29 -0.22 1.07 18.14
C LEU A 29 -0.70 1.69 19.45
N SER A 30 -0.62 3.02 19.52
CA SER A 30 -1.23 3.76 20.64
C SER A 30 -2.75 3.58 20.60
N PRO A 31 -3.42 3.25 21.71
CA PRO A 31 -4.87 3.07 21.74
C PRO A 31 -5.64 4.33 21.33
N GLN A 32 -6.91 4.14 20.92
CA GLN A 32 -7.88 5.24 20.64
C GLN A 32 -7.38 6.28 19.63
N THR A 33 -6.46 5.90 18.76
CA THR A 33 -5.82 6.78 17.79
C THR A 33 -6.27 6.39 16.38
N ASN A 34 -6.61 7.36 15.54
CA ASN A 34 -6.86 7.11 14.13
C ASN A 34 -5.53 6.96 13.40
N TYR A 35 -5.38 5.91 12.62
CA TYR A 35 -4.21 5.62 11.79
C TYR A 35 -4.63 5.50 10.33
N GLU A 36 -3.68 5.77 9.43
CA GLU A 36 -3.78 5.41 8.03
C GLU A 36 -2.66 4.46 7.62
N VAL A 37 -2.95 3.58 6.66
CA VAL A 37 -1.96 2.72 6.00
C VAL A 37 -1.69 3.24 4.60
N VAL A 38 -0.43 3.51 4.29
CA VAL A 38 -0.02 4.18 3.04
C VAL A 38 1.09 3.39 2.36
N PHE A 39 0.89 2.98 1.11
CA PHE A 39 1.97 2.49 0.26
C PHE A 39 2.75 3.66 -0.33
N ILE A 40 4.09 3.57 -0.29
CA ILE A 40 4.98 4.53 -0.95
C ILE A 40 5.52 3.87 -2.22
N VAL A 41 5.01 4.31 -3.36
CA VAL A 41 5.32 3.69 -4.66
C VAL A 41 5.76 4.71 -5.69
N LYS A 42 6.47 4.25 -6.72
CA LYS A 42 6.89 5.05 -7.86
C LYS A 42 6.65 4.23 -9.13
N LEU A 43 6.00 4.82 -10.13
CA LEU A 43 6.01 4.28 -11.49
C LEU A 43 7.26 4.80 -12.21
N ASN A 44 8.09 3.88 -12.66
CA ASN A 44 9.28 4.20 -13.46
C ASN A 44 8.86 4.72 -14.85
N ARG A 45 9.76 5.40 -15.54
CA ARG A 45 9.55 6.07 -16.83
C ARG A 45 9.01 5.09 -17.87
N GLU A 46 9.55 3.88 -17.90
CA GLU A 46 9.22 2.81 -18.85
C GLU A 46 8.17 1.82 -18.30
N ALA A 47 7.57 2.10 -17.15
CA ALA A 47 6.55 1.24 -16.56
C ALA A 47 5.33 1.10 -17.50
N TYR A 48 4.84 -0.13 -17.66
CA TYR A 48 3.66 -0.43 -18.49
C TYR A 48 2.66 -1.32 -17.73
N GLY A 49 1.42 -1.38 -18.25
CA GLY A 49 0.35 -2.23 -17.70
C GLY A 49 -0.45 -1.64 -16.54
N TRP A 50 -0.42 -0.31 -16.38
CA TRP A 50 -1.05 0.43 -15.27
C TRP A 50 -2.29 1.25 -15.66
N ASP A 51 -2.75 1.08 -16.91
CA ASP A 51 -3.96 1.69 -17.47
C ASP A 51 -5.23 1.31 -16.70
N ARG A 52 -5.25 0.10 -16.14
CA ARG A 52 -6.34 -0.39 -15.31
C ARG A 52 -6.08 -0.13 -13.82
N PRO A 53 -7.12 0.18 -13.03
CA PRO A 53 -6.98 0.44 -11.61
C PRO A 53 -6.40 -0.77 -10.85
N VAL A 54 -5.56 -0.50 -9.85
CA VAL A 54 -5.21 -1.48 -8.81
C VAL A 54 -6.25 -1.45 -7.69
N THR A 55 -6.45 -2.56 -7.01
CA THR A 55 -7.31 -2.64 -5.84
C THR A 55 -6.47 -2.56 -4.58
N LEU A 56 -6.75 -1.55 -3.75
CA LEU A 56 -6.25 -1.48 -2.39
C LEU A 56 -7.27 -2.17 -1.48
N LYS A 57 -6.80 -3.08 -0.64
CA LYS A 57 -7.65 -3.84 0.28
C LYS A 57 -7.14 -3.67 1.70
N ARG A 58 -8.06 -3.51 2.64
CA ARG A 58 -7.80 -3.59 4.08
C ARG A 58 -8.77 -4.59 4.70
N VAL A 59 -8.28 -5.41 5.62
CA VAL A 59 -9.10 -6.38 6.37
C VAL A 59 -8.84 -6.16 7.85
N GLN A 60 -9.91 -5.89 8.59
CA GLN A 60 -9.86 -5.72 10.04
C GLN A 60 -9.92 -7.07 10.76
N PRO A 61 -9.49 -7.15 12.03
CA PRO A 61 -9.52 -8.40 12.80
C PRO A 61 -10.91 -9.05 12.90
N ASN A 62 -11.97 -8.23 12.89
CA ASN A 62 -13.36 -8.69 12.87
C ASN A 62 -13.83 -9.18 11.49
N GLY A 63 -12.94 -9.30 10.50
CA GLY A 63 -13.24 -9.72 9.14
C GLY A 63 -13.81 -8.62 8.24
N LYS A 64 -14.03 -7.39 8.76
CA LYS A 64 -14.55 -6.29 7.93
C LYS A 64 -13.54 -5.92 6.85
N VAL A 65 -13.95 -6.08 5.60
CA VAL A 65 -13.16 -5.75 4.42
C VAL A 65 -13.51 -4.35 3.92
N GLN A 66 -12.50 -3.56 3.60
CA GLN A 66 -12.62 -2.31 2.85
C GLN A 66 -11.77 -2.41 1.59
N GLN A 67 -12.31 -1.96 0.46
CA GLN A 67 -11.61 -1.93 -0.81
C GLN A 67 -11.82 -0.60 -1.51
N GLN A 68 -10.80 -0.17 -2.25
CA GLN A 68 -10.88 0.98 -3.14
C GLN A 68 -10.01 0.73 -4.38
N GLN A 69 -10.37 1.35 -5.50
CA GLN A 69 -9.62 1.26 -6.74
C GLN A 69 -8.85 2.55 -7.01
N VAL A 70 -7.60 2.42 -7.44
CA VAL A 70 -6.74 3.56 -7.77
C VAL A 70 -6.06 3.31 -9.11
N THR A 71 -6.19 4.26 -10.04
CA THR A 71 -5.44 4.24 -11.30
C THR A 71 -4.06 4.86 -11.09
N LEU A 72 -3.01 4.08 -11.35
CA LEU A 72 -1.63 4.55 -11.19
C LEU A 72 -1.14 5.31 -12.42
N GLU A 73 -1.66 5.00 -13.63
CA GLU A 73 -1.26 5.65 -14.88
C GLU A 73 -1.37 7.19 -14.84
N ASN A 74 -2.37 7.72 -14.13
CA ASN A 74 -2.62 9.16 -14.03
C ASN A 74 -1.73 9.86 -12.99
N LYS A 75 -0.83 9.13 -12.33
CA LYS A 75 0.07 9.68 -11.31
C LYS A 75 1.41 10.06 -11.95
N LYS A 76 2.12 11.01 -11.33
CA LYS A 76 3.42 11.47 -11.83
C LYS A 76 4.42 10.30 -11.83
N ARG A 77 4.99 10.01 -12.99
CA ARG A 77 6.08 9.04 -13.16
C ARG A 77 7.38 9.59 -12.58
N GLU A 78 8.29 8.68 -12.24
CA GLU A 78 9.60 8.97 -11.61
C GLU A 78 9.54 9.75 -10.28
N GLN A 79 8.37 9.78 -9.64
CA GLN A 79 8.17 10.39 -8.34
C GLN A 79 7.52 9.39 -7.38
N TYR A 80 8.01 9.34 -6.14
CA TYR A 80 7.34 8.59 -5.10
C TYR A 80 6.03 9.29 -4.75
N ILE A 81 4.96 8.53 -4.74
CA ILE A 81 3.62 8.94 -4.37
C ILE A 81 3.12 8.14 -3.18
N GLU A 82 2.29 8.79 -2.37
CA GLU A 82 1.56 8.15 -1.28
C GLU A 82 0.23 7.60 -1.81
N ILE A 83 -0.04 6.33 -1.52
CA ILE A 83 -1.31 5.68 -1.84
C ILE A 83 -1.93 5.17 -0.54
N CYS A 84 -2.94 5.88 -0.05
CA CYS A 84 -3.66 5.52 1.17
C CYS A 84 -4.58 4.31 0.90
N VAL A 85 -4.33 3.21 1.60
CA VAL A 85 -5.17 1.99 1.57
C VAL A 85 -6.46 2.22 2.33
N GLY A 86 -6.40 2.98 3.41
CA GLY A 86 -7.54 3.34 4.24
C GLY A 86 -7.14 3.65 5.68
N GLU A 87 -8.13 4.12 6.41
CA GLU A 87 -8.00 4.54 7.81
C GLU A 87 -8.64 3.55 8.77
N PHE A 88 -8.13 3.53 10.00
CA PHE A 88 -8.64 2.68 11.06
C PHE A 88 -8.36 3.29 12.44
N ASN A 89 -9.27 3.08 13.39
CA ASN A 89 -9.08 3.51 14.78
C ASN A 89 -8.47 2.37 15.60
N SER A 90 -7.48 2.61 16.44
CA SER A 90 -6.86 1.61 17.33
C SER A 90 -7.60 1.41 18.66
N GLY A 91 -8.94 1.49 18.66
CA GLY A 91 -9.78 1.31 19.84
C GLY A 91 -9.57 -0.03 20.56
N HIS A 92 -9.99 -0.11 21.82
CA HIS A 92 -9.67 -1.21 22.73
C HIS A 92 -10.25 -2.58 22.33
N ASP A 93 -11.33 -2.59 21.56
CA ASP A 93 -12.16 -3.78 21.35
C ASP A 93 -11.80 -4.59 20.09
N GLU A 94 -10.94 -4.06 19.23
CA GLU A 94 -10.56 -4.74 17.98
C GLU A 94 -9.08 -5.17 17.98
N LYS A 95 -8.72 -6.00 18.97
CA LYS A 95 -7.41 -6.64 19.05
C LYS A 95 -7.23 -7.64 17.89
N GLY A 96 -6.03 -7.70 17.34
CA GLY A 96 -5.66 -8.66 16.29
C GLY A 96 -4.84 -8.03 15.16
N GLU A 97 -4.67 -8.80 14.09
CA GLU A 97 -3.92 -8.39 12.91
C GLU A 97 -4.81 -7.61 11.93
N LEU A 98 -4.35 -6.41 11.56
CA LEU A 98 -4.85 -5.69 10.40
C LEU A 98 -4.09 -6.19 9.17
N GLU A 99 -4.79 -6.66 8.15
CA GLU A 99 -4.17 -6.98 6.86
C GLU A 99 -4.43 -5.87 5.86
N PHE A 100 -3.45 -5.62 5.00
CA PHE A 100 -3.58 -4.67 3.90
C PHE A 100 -2.90 -5.20 2.64
N ALA A 101 -3.39 -4.82 1.47
CA ALA A 101 -2.88 -5.29 0.20
C ALA A 101 -3.01 -4.28 -0.92
N LEU A 102 -2.09 -4.37 -1.89
CA LEU A 102 -2.17 -3.78 -3.22
C LEU A 102 -2.26 -4.93 -4.22
N LEU A 103 -3.39 -5.03 -4.89
CA LEU A 103 -3.71 -6.09 -5.82
C LEU A 103 -3.74 -5.51 -7.24
N GLY A 104 -2.94 -6.08 -8.13
CA GLY A 104 -3.03 -5.81 -9.55
C GLY A 104 -4.38 -6.26 -10.11
N ASN A 105 -4.81 -5.63 -11.19
CA ASN A 105 -6.00 -6.09 -11.88
C ASN A 105 -5.74 -7.41 -12.61
N LYS A 106 -6.76 -8.27 -12.69
CA LYS A 106 -6.72 -9.46 -13.54
C LYS A 106 -6.72 -9.01 -15.00
N SER A 107 -5.60 -9.19 -15.71
CA SER A 107 -5.48 -8.88 -17.13
C SER A 107 -4.42 -9.76 -17.78
N TYR A 108 -4.60 -10.03 -19.06
CA TYR A 108 -3.59 -10.65 -19.91
C TYR A 108 -2.46 -9.69 -20.28
N ILE A 109 -2.55 -8.42 -19.88
CA ILE A 109 -1.50 -7.41 -20.06
C ILE A 109 -0.53 -7.50 -18.87
N GLY A 110 0.74 -7.75 -19.19
CA GLY A 110 1.84 -7.74 -18.22
C GLY A 110 2.07 -6.37 -17.60
N LYS A 111 2.69 -6.33 -16.43
CA LYS A 111 2.95 -5.13 -15.64
C LYS A 111 4.41 -5.07 -15.24
N SER A 112 5.00 -3.89 -15.32
CA SER A 112 6.41 -3.66 -14.98
C SER A 112 6.64 -2.28 -14.38
N GLY A 113 7.80 -2.07 -13.79
CA GLY A 113 8.32 -0.75 -13.45
C GLY A 113 7.63 -0.06 -12.26
N LEU A 114 6.85 -0.79 -11.45
CA LEU A 114 6.42 -0.30 -10.14
C LEU A 114 7.53 -0.55 -9.13
N THR A 115 8.04 0.52 -8.53
CA THR A 115 8.97 0.46 -7.40
C THR A 115 8.22 0.73 -6.11
N ILE A 116 8.42 -0.11 -5.10
CA ILE A 116 7.86 0.04 -3.76
C ILE A 116 9.01 0.40 -2.81
N ARG A 117 8.88 1.54 -2.16
CA ARG A 117 9.82 1.97 -1.11
C ARG A 117 9.45 1.40 0.25
N GLY A 118 8.16 1.17 0.48
CA GLY A 118 7.68 0.59 1.73
C GLY A 118 6.25 0.98 2.05
N VAL A 119 5.87 0.78 3.31
CA VAL A 119 4.55 1.09 3.85
C VAL A 119 4.72 1.98 5.07
N ILE A 120 3.93 3.04 5.15
CA ILE A 120 3.85 3.91 6.31
C ILE A 120 2.54 3.63 7.04
N ILE A 121 2.64 3.44 8.35
CA ILE A 121 1.51 3.41 9.26
C ILE A 121 1.71 4.58 10.21
N ARG A 122 0.85 5.59 10.14
CA ARG A 122 1.00 6.82 10.93
C ARG A 122 -0.31 7.28 11.56
N PRO A 123 -0.27 7.93 12.74
CA PRO A 123 -1.43 8.60 13.27
C PRO A 123 -1.95 9.66 12.29
N LYS A 124 -3.26 9.76 12.15
CA LYS A 124 -3.95 10.78 11.39
C LYS A 124 -4.71 11.67 12.37
N GLN A 125 -4.24 12.90 12.52
CA GLN A 125 -4.92 13.93 13.28
C GLN A 125 -5.85 14.69 12.33
N TYR A 126 -7.07 14.96 12.80
CA TYR A 126 -8.05 15.80 12.13
C TYR A 126 -8.02 17.19 12.74
#